data_AF-A0A923NY66-F1
#
_entry.id   AF-A0A923NY66-F1
#
_cell.length_a   1.000
_cell.length_b   1.000
_cell.length_c   1.000
_cell.angle_alpha   90.00
_cell.angle_beta   90.00
_cell.angle_gamma   90.00
#
_symmetry.space_group_name_H-M   'P 1'
#
loop_
_entity.id
_entity.type
_entity.pdbx_description
1 polymer ?
#
loop_
_entity_poly.entity_id
_entity_poly.type
_entity_poly.pdbx_seq_one_letter_code
_entity_poly.pdbx_strand_id
1 'polypeptide(L)'
;MSEIILRADTPAELRVGLAKLDIDVPPRSEGRRNHHAERYCIAHVLATLPFDRLSFPLTLTHSDKPDFLLAMPGADVGIEHTEAVPENIARADFLRQREGLGPDVYFTPHALPGEPRKTADELRCEIAADEPGSGWCGDSPEREWAMAMAHYVKEKMPKAMAEGFARHQANWLIVYDNWPLPAIDYTKAASHLMPLLTDMGAFSVFDAIFVHDDSHMCEFGGTPIVHALVKPSINAQSAGLTHR
;
A
#
# COMPACT_ATOMS: atom_id res chain seq x y z
N MET A 1 -5.58 13.20 -17.08
CA MET A 1 -5.07 12.90 -18.46
C MET A 1 -4.38 11.55 -18.39
N SER A 2 -4.74 10.59 -19.25
CA SER A 2 -4.14 9.26 -19.19
C SER A 2 -2.73 9.24 -19.78
N GLU A 3 -1.78 8.63 -19.08
CA GLU A 3 -0.39 8.49 -19.50
C GLU A 3 0.03 7.01 -19.47
N ILE A 4 0.63 6.53 -20.56
CA ILE A 4 1.17 5.17 -20.59
C ILE A 4 2.50 5.16 -19.85
N ILE A 5 2.56 4.41 -18.76
CA ILE A 5 3.75 4.30 -17.90
C ILE A 5 4.65 3.16 -18.36
N LEU A 6 4.06 2.03 -18.77
CA LEU A 6 4.81 0.84 -19.12
C LEU A 6 4.08 0.00 -20.17
N ARG A 7 4.85 -0.57 -21.10
CA ARG A 7 4.41 -1.63 -22.03
C ARG A 7 5.40 -2.77 -21.97
N ALA A 8 4.90 -3.99 -22.04
CA ALA A 8 5.73 -5.19 -22.09
C ALA A 8 5.02 -6.27 -22.88
N ASP A 9 5.71 -6.87 -23.85
CA ASP A 9 5.23 -8.02 -24.61
C ASP A 9 5.65 -9.34 -23.95
N THR A 10 6.56 -9.28 -22.98
CA THR A 10 7.08 -10.46 -22.27
C THR A 10 7.36 -10.16 -20.79
N PRO A 11 7.42 -11.19 -19.92
CA PRO A 11 7.88 -11.03 -18.53
C PRO A 11 9.27 -10.39 -18.39
N ALA A 12 10.16 -10.65 -19.34
CA ALA A 12 11.50 -10.07 -19.33
C ALA A 12 11.46 -8.56 -19.60
N GLU A 13 10.64 -8.13 -20.55
CA GLU A 13 10.42 -6.72 -20.84
C GLU A 13 9.73 -6.00 -19.69
N LEU A 14 8.77 -6.65 -19.02
CA LEU A 14 8.13 -6.09 -17.82
C LEU A 14 9.17 -5.77 -16.74
N ARG A 15 10.06 -6.72 -16.41
CA ARG A 15 11.13 -6.50 -15.43
C ARG A 15 12.02 -5.32 -15.81
N VAL A 16 12.43 -5.24 -17.07
CA VAL A 16 13.26 -4.14 -17.58
C VAL A 16 12.51 -2.81 -17.51
N GLY A 17 11.21 -2.80 -17.84
CA GLY A 17 10.37 -1.62 -17.77
C GLY A 17 10.20 -1.13 -16.33
N LEU A 18 9.85 -2.03 -15.40
CA LEU A 18 9.66 -1.72 -13.99
C LEU A 18 10.95 -1.16 -13.36
N ALA A 19 12.11 -1.74 -13.69
CA ALA A 19 13.40 -1.27 -13.18
C ALA A 19 13.83 0.11 -13.71
N LYS A 20 13.20 0.61 -14.78
CA LYS A 20 13.44 1.95 -15.34
C LYS A 20 12.49 3.01 -14.81
N LEU A 21 11.43 2.61 -14.09
CA LEU A 21 10.51 3.56 -13.49
C LEU A 21 11.22 4.33 -12.38
N ASP A 22 11.03 5.64 -12.37
CA ASP A 22 11.45 6.48 -11.25
C ASP A 22 10.49 6.24 -10.08
N ILE A 23 10.89 5.36 -9.17
CA ILE A 23 10.14 4.94 -7.98
C ILE A 23 10.62 5.63 -6.71
N ASP A 24 11.38 6.72 -6.81
CA ASP A 24 11.81 7.45 -5.63
C ASP A 24 10.61 8.09 -4.93
N VAL A 25 10.57 7.96 -3.60
CA VAL A 25 9.53 8.55 -2.76
C VAL A 25 10.21 9.55 -1.82
N PRO A 26 10.19 10.86 -2.15
CA PRO A 26 10.81 11.87 -1.32
C PRO A 26 10.24 11.91 0.11
N PRO A 27 11.01 12.42 1.08
CA PRO A 27 10.50 12.73 2.41
C PRO A 27 9.23 13.59 2.37
N ARG A 28 8.38 13.47 3.39
CA ARG A 28 7.11 14.23 3.45
C ARG A 28 7.34 15.75 3.48
N SER A 29 8.43 16.21 4.09
CA SER A 29 8.82 17.62 4.08
C SER A 29 9.37 18.12 2.74
N GLU A 30 9.72 17.23 1.81
CA GLU A 30 10.49 17.52 0.61
C GLU A 30 9.71 17.25 -0.68
N GLY A 31 8.49 17.78 -0.77
CA GLY A 31 7.74 17.82 -2.03
C GLY A 31 7.17 16.46 -2.48
N ARG A 32 7.05 15.48 -1.59
CA ARG A 32 6.31 14.22 -1.84
C ARG A 32 4.91 14.51 -2.39
N ARG A 33 4.55 13.83 -3.49
CA ARG A 33 3.23 13.88 -4.13
C ARG A 33 2.64 12.48 -4.20
N ASN A 34 1.32 12.39 -4.34
CA ASN A 34 0.60 11.11 -4.40
C ASN A 34 1.15 10.18 -5.48
N HIS A 35 1.45 10.71 -6.67
CA HIS A 35 1.96 9.91 -7.78
C HIS A 35 3.32 9.22 -7.50
N HIS A 36 4.15 9.74 -6.57
CA HIS A 36 5.39 9.06 -6.18
C HIS A 36 5.05 7.73 -5.47
N ALA A 37 4.14 7.78 -4.49
CA ALA A 37 3.68 6.59 -3.77
C ALA A 37 2.92 5.64 -4.69
N GLU A 38 2.00 6.16 -5.52
CA GLU A 38 1.24 5.35 -6.49
C GLU A 38 2.18 4.54 -7.40
N ARG A 39 3.18 5.21 -8.00
CA ARG A 39 4.14 4.58 -8.91
C ARG A 39 5.05 3.60 -8.18
N TYR A 40 5.53 3.94 -6.98
CA TYR A 40 6.28 3.02 -6.13
C TYR A 40 5.49 1.73 -5.89
N CYS A 41 4.24 1.85 -5.49
CA CYS A 41 3.40 0.72 -5.11
C CYS A 41 3.07 -0.19 -6.29
N ILE A 42 2.58 0.37 -7.40
CA ILE A 42 2.24 -0.44 -8.58
C ILE A 42 3.48 -1.16 -9.13
N ALA A 43 4.66 -0.52 -9.09
CA ALA A 43 5.88 -1.13 -9.58
C ALA A 43 6.28 -2.36 -8.73
N HIS A 44 6.18 -2.27 -7.40
CA HIS A 44 6.49 -3.37 -6.50
C HIS A 44 5.45 -4.50 -6.57
N VAL A 45 4.16 -4.17 -6.66
CA VAL A 45 3.09 -5.17 -6.84
C VAL A 45 3.33 -5.97 -8.12
N LEU A 46 3.54 -5.30 -9.26
CA LEU A 46 3.79 -5.97 -10.53
C LEU A 46 5.11 -6.75 -10.57
N ALA A 47 6.13 -6.32 -9.81
CA ALA A 47 7.39 -7.05 -9.67
C ALA A 47 7.25 -8.30 -8.77
N THR A 48 6.32 -8.28 -7.82
CA THR A 48 6.12 -9.34 -6.83
C THR A 48 5.12 -10.39 -7.29
N LEU A 49 4.13 -10.00 -8.10
CA LEU A 49 3.10 -10.91 -8.59
C LEU A 49 3.68 -12.08 -9.40
N PRO A 50 3.18 -13.32 -9.19
CA PRO A 50 3.47 -14.45 -10.06
C PRO A 50 3.10 -14.17 -11.53
N PHE A 51 3.95 -14.54 -12.48
CA PHE A 51 3.71 -14.23 -13.90
C PHE A 51 2.49 -14.92 -14.51
N ASP A 52 1.99 -16.01 -13.93
CA ASP A 52 0.76 -16.66 -14.37
C ASP A 52 -0.51 -15.85 -14.04
N ARG A 53 -0.38 -14.81 -13.21
CA ARG A 53 -1.43 -13.81 -12.95
C ARG A 53 -1.43 -12.67 -13.99
N LEU A 54 -0.42 -12.62 -14.86
CA LEU A 54 -0.25 -11.57 -15.85
C LEU A 54 -0.29 -12.18 -17.26
N SER A 55 -1.09 -11.57 -18.15
CA SER A 55 -1.17 -11.97 -19.55
C SER A 55 -0.49 -10.91 -20.42
N PHE A 56 0.33 -11.37 -21.37
CA PHE A 56 1.11 -10.51 -22.25
C PHE A 56 0.57 -10.57 -23.70
N PRO A 57 0.61 -9.46 -24.46
CA PRO A 57 1.22 -8.17 -24.12
C PRO A 57 0.39 -7.36 -23.12
N LEU A 58 1.06 -6.66 -22.19
CA LEU A 58 0.39 -5.81 -21.21
C LEU A 58 0.76 -4.33 -21.38
N THR A 59 -0.17 -3.47 -20.99
CA THR A 59 0.03 -2.02 -20.93
C THR A 59 -0.48 -1.48 -19.61
N LEU A 60 0.38 -0.77 -18.87
CA LEU A 60 0.02 -0.03 -17.67
C LEU A 60 -0.13 1.46 -17.99
N THR A 61 -1.30 2.00 -17.68
CA THR A 61 -1.65 3.41 -17.92
C THR A 61 -2.05 4.06 -16.59
N HIS A 62 -1.50 5.23 -16.28
CA HIS A 62 -2.01 6.10 -15.20
C HIS A 62 -3.25 6.81 -15.69
N SER A 63 -4.28 6.92 -14.85
CA SER A 63 -5.52 7.63 -15.18
C SER A 63 -6.13 8.27 -13.93
N ASP A 64 -7.15 9.10 -14.14
CA ASP A 64 -7.78 9.81 -13.03
C ASP A 64 -8.75 8.91 -12.22
N LYS A 65 -9.43 7.96 -12.88
CA LYS A 65 -10.34 6.96 -12.29
C LYS A 65 -10.50 5.72 -13.21
N PRO A 66 -10.01 4.54 -12.83
CA PRO A 66 -9.16 4.23 -11.66
C PRO A 66 -7.78 4.94 -11.73
N ASP A 67 -7.02 4.91 -10.63
CA ASP A 67 -5.65 5.46 -10.57
C ASP A 67 -4.75 4.83 -11.65
N PHE A 68 -4.92 3.52 -11.93
CA PHE A 68 -4.29 2.86 -13.08
C PHE A 68 -5.23 1.91 -13.82
N LEU A 69 -4.93 1.73 -15.10
CA LEU A 69 -5.50 0.68 -15.94
C LEU A 69 -4.37 -0.25 -16.41
N LEU A 70 -4.47 -1.52 -16.05
CA LEU A 70 -3.63 -2.60 -16.58
C LEU A 70 -4.42 -3.37 -17.64
N ALA A 71 -4.12 -3.08 -18.90
CA ALA A 71 -4.73 -3.76 -20.04
C ALA A 71 -3.91 -5.02 -20.39
N MET A 72 -4.58 -6.16 -20.45
CA MET A 72 -4.00 -7.46 -20.80
C MET A 72 -4.95 -8.23 -21.73
N PRO A 73 -4.47 -9.24 -22.48
CA PRO A 73 -5.34 -10.04 -23.33
C PRO A 73 -6.42 -10.75 -22.51
N GLY A 74 -7.68 -10.48 -22.83
CA GLY A 74 -8.84 -11.11 -22.20
C GLY A 74 -9.23 -10.55 -20.83
N ALA A 75 -8.46 -9.60 -20.27
CA ALA A 75 -8.74 -8.99 -18.98
C ALA A 75 -8.17 -7.56 -18.90
N ASP A 76 -9.04 -6.57 -18.79
CA ASP A 76 -8.66 -5.25 -18.29
C ASP A 76 -8.84 -5.19 -16.77
N VAL A 77 -7.83 -4.68 -16.06
CA VAL A 77 -7.83 -4.54 -14.61
C VAL A 77 -7.76 -3.06 -14.23
N GLY A 78 -8.80 -2.56 -13.57
CA GLY A 78 -8.78 -1.25 -12.94
C GLY A 78 -8.10 -1.33 -11.58
N ILE A 79 -7.18 -0.42 -11.28
CA ILE A 79 -6.38 -0.48 -10.05
C ILE A 79 -6.52 0.85 -9.31
N GLU A 80 -7.08 0.77 -8.10
CA GLU A 80 -7.08 1.86 -7.13
C GLU A 80 -5.85 1.77 -6.24
N HIS A 81 -5.38 2.93 -5.79
CA HIS A 81 -4.31 3.06 -4.82
C HIS A 81 -4.77 3.88 -3.62
N THR A 82 -4.33 3.50 -2.43
CA THR A 82 -4.45 4.32 -1.22
C THR A 82 -3.23 4.14 -0.34
N GLU A 83 -2.92 5.16 0.45
CA GLU A 83 -1.88 5.08 1.47
C GLU A 83 -2.53 5.02 2.85
N ALA A 84 -2.20 3.97 3.61
CA ALA A 84 -2.63 3.80 4.99
C ALA A 84 -1.61 4.47 5.93
N VAL A 85 -1.90 5.72 6.30
CA VAL A 85 -1.08 6.49 7.25
C VAL A 85 -1.97 7.38 8.12
N PRO A 86 -1.84 7.35 9.46
CA PRO A 86 -2.63 8.24 10.31
C PRO A 86 -2.32 9.71 10.01
N GLU A 87 -3.36 10.55 9.84
CA GLU A 87 -3.19 11.96 9.46
C GLU A 87 -2.33 12.72 10.47
N ASN A 88 -2.55 12.50 11.76
CA ASN A 88 -1.81 13.19 12.81
C ASN A 88 -0.33 12.78 12.83
N ILE A 89 -0.03 11.52 12.55
CA ILE A 89 1.35 11.01 12.48
C ILE A 89 2.07 11.57 11.25
N ALA A 90 1.44 11.52 10.07
CA ALA A 90 2.03 12.13 8.86
C ALA A 90 2.33 13.63 9.04
N ARG A 91 1.46 14.35 9.77
CA ARG A 91 1.67 15.76 10.10
C ARG A 91 2.73 15.97 11.17
N ALA A 92 2.82 15.08 12.17
CA ALA A 92 3.86 15.12 13.18
C ALA A 92 5.24 14.91 12.53
N ASP A 93 5.38 13.93 11.64
CA ASP A 93 6.62 13.66 10.90
C ASP A 93 7.06 14.88 10.07
N PHE A 94 6.10 15.54 9.40
CA PHE A 94 6.38 16.77 8.67
C PHE A 94 6.90 17.89 9.60
N LEU A 95 6.30 18.06 10.79
CA LEU A 95 6.76 19.05 11.77
C LEU A 95 8.16 18.70 12.32
N ARG A 96 8.40 17.43 12.65
CA ARG A 96 9.72 16.94 13.09
C ARG A 96 10.80 17.27 12.05
N GLN A 97 10.57 16.92 10.79
CA GLN A 97 11.53 17.14 9.70
C GLN A 97 11.75 18.62 9.40
N ARG A 98 10.68 19.42 9.34
CA ARG A 98 10.76 20.83 8.97
C ARG A 98 11.35 21.71 10.07
N GLU A 99 11.00 21.44 11.32
CA GLU A 99 11.33 22.29 12.47
C GLU A 99 12.46 21.70 13.33
N GLY A 100 12.89 20.47 13.08
CA GLY A 100 13.94 19.79 13.87
C GLY A 100 13.47 19.48 15.30
N LEU A 101 12.21 19.07 15.47
CA LEU A 101 11.58 18.89 16.77
C LEU A 101 11.64 17.45 17.29
N GLY A 102 11.77 17.35 18.62
CA GLY A 102 11.77 16.08 19.34
C GLY A 102 13.10 15.31 19.24
N PRO A 103 13.17 14.12 19.82
CA PRO A 103 14.38 13.30 19.77
C PRO A 103 14.57 12.63 18.40
N ASP A 104 15.82 12.32 18.06
CA ASP A 104 16.21 11.61 16.83
C ASP A 104 15.61 10.20 16.76
N VAL A 105 15.43 9.57 17.91
CA VAL A 105 14.75 8.28 18.09
C VAL A 105 13.60 8.51 19.07
N TYR A 106 12.39 8.17 18.66
CA TYR A 106 11.16 8.43 19.40
C TYR A 106 10.31 7.16 19.50
N PHE A 107 9.41 7.14 20.48
CA PHE A 107 8.51 6.00 20.65
C PHE A 107 7.46 5.95 19.54
N THR A 108 7.17 4.74 19.06
CA THR A 108 6.09 4.52 18.09
C THR A 108 4.75 4.89 18.75
N PRO A 109 4.01 5.88 18.24
CA PRO A 109 2.76 6.29 18.84
C PRO A 109 1.64 5.31 18.48
N HIS A 110 0.69 5.16 19.40
CA HIS A 110 -0.60 4.56 19.08
C HIS A 110 -1.40 5.50 18.17
N ALA A 111 -2.07 4.92 17.17
CA ALA A 111 -2.97 5.63 16.30
C ALA A 111 -4.29 4.87 16.18
N LEU A 112 -5.41 5.60 16.11
CA LEU A 112 -6.71 5.01 15.82
C LEU A 112 -7.16 5.42 14.41
N PRO A 113 -7.66 4.47 13.59
CA PRO A 113 -8.19 4.80 12.28
C PRO A 113 -9.34 5.80 12.36
N GLY A 114 -9.25 6.90 11.62
CA GLY A 114 -10.25 7.98 11.63
C GLY A 114 -10.25 8.86 12.88
N GLU A 115 -9.17 8.88 13.67
CA GLU A 115 -9.06 9.80 14.81
C GLU A 115 -9.18 11.28 14.39
N PRO A 116 -9.75 12.15 15.25
CA PRO A 116 -9.86 13.56 14.95
C PRO A 116 -8.51 14.22 14.70
N ARG A 117 -8.51 15.16 13.76
CA ARG A 117 -7.34 15.96 13.44
C ARG A 117 -6.94 16.85 14.61
N LYS A 118 -5.67 16.74 15.04
CA LYS A 118 -5.06 17.59 16.08
C LYS A 118 -4.53 18.90 15.52
N THR A 119 -4.47 19.94 16.34
CA THR A 119 -3.84 21.22 16.01
C THR A 119 -2.32 21.09 15.91
N ALA A 120 -1.64 22.06 15.28
CA ALA A 120 -0.18 22.03 15.19
C ALA A 120 0.48 22.14 16.58
N ASP A 121 -0.10 22.91 17.49
CA ASP A 121 0.46 23.10 18.83
C ASP A 121 0.31 21.84 19.68
N GLU A 122 -0.81 21.11 19.58
CA GLU A 122 -0.97 19.79 20.21
C GLU A 122 0.09 18.81 19.69
N LEU A 123 0.29 18.73 18.37
CA LEU A 123 1.31 17.85 17.79
C LEU A 123 2.72 18.23 18.26
N ARG A 124 3.05 19.52 18.35
CA ARG A 124 4.36 19.96 18.89
C ARG A 124 4.55 19.54 20.34
N CYS A 125 3.51 19.65 21.17
CA CYS A 125 3.55 19.19 22.55
C CYS A 125 3.78 17.68 22.62
N GLU A 126 3.07 16.88 21.84
CA GLU A 126 3.24 15.42 21.80
C GLU A 126 4.63 15.00 21.29
N ILE A 127 5.13 15.65 20.24
CA ILE A 127 6.48 15.44 19.69
C ILE A 127 7.55 15.70 20.76
N ALA A 128 7.41 16.79 21.52
CA ALA A 128 8.36 17.17 22.56
C ALA A 128 8.26 16.28 23.81
N ALA A 129 7.05 15.80 24.14
CA ALA A 129 6.82 14.93 25.28
C ALA A 129 7.38 13.51 25.04
N ASP A 130 7.29 13.01 23.81
CA ASP A 130 7.74 11.67 23.40
C ASP A 130 7.28 10.58 24.38
N GLU A 131 6.00 10.63 24.75
CA GLU A 131 5.47 9.69 25.73
C GLU A 131 5.35 8.28 25.12
N PRO A 132 5.88 7.24 25.78
CA PRO A 132 5.88 5.88 25.23
C PRO A 132 4.50 5.24 25.15
N GLY A 133 3.49 5.82 25.80
CA GLY A 133 2.15 5.24 25.91
C GLY A 133 2.15 3.86 26.60
N SER A 134 1.09 3.09 26.35
CA SER A 134 1.01 1.68 26.75
C SER A 134 1.72 0.79 25.74
N GLY A 135 2.45 -0.23 26.22
CA GLY A 135 3.01 -1.25 25.34
C GLY A 135 1.94 -2.13 24.67
N TRP A 136 2.27 -2.64 23.49
CA TRP A 136 1.48 -3.70 22.85
C TRP A 136 1.67 -5.04 23.58
N CYS A 137 0.61 -5.85 23.63
CA CYS A 137 0.61 -7.12 24.34
C CYS A 137 -0.02 -8.22 23.47
N GLY A 138 0.65 -9.38 23.42
CA GLY A 138 0.22 -10.51 22.60
C GLY A 138 0.23 -10.12 21.12
N ASP A 139 -0.90 -10.32 20.45
CA ASP A 139 -1.14 -10.00 19.04
C ASP A 139 -1.97 -8.72 18.85
N SER A 140 -1.86 -7.76 19.77
CA SER A 140 -2.50 -6.45 19.59
C SER A 140 -1.98 -5.68 18.36
N PRO A 141 -0.67 -5.70 17.98
CA PRO A 141 -0.21 -5.04 16.77
C PRO A 141 -0.89 -5.58 15.51
N GLU A 142 -1.00 -6.91 15.37
CA GLU A 142 -1.62 -7.55 14.21
C GLU A 142 -3.11 -7.21 14.09
N ARG A 143 -3.82 -7.10 15.22
CA ARG A 143 -5.23 -6.69 15.23
C ARG A 143 -5.39 -5.21 14.88
N GLU A 144 -4.56 -4.34 15.44
CA GLU A 144 -4.57 -2.91 15.13
C GLU A 144 -4.26 -2.67 13.65
N TRP A 145 -3.28 -3.37 13.11
CA TRP A 145 -2.98 -3.38 11.68
C TRP A 145 -4.18 -3.79 10.85
N ALA A 146 -4.82 -4.91 11.18
CA ALA A 146 -5.99 -5.39 10.46
C ALA A 146 -7.15 -4.37 10.51
N MET A 147 -7.39 -3.75 11.66
CA MET A 147 -8.40 -2.70 11.80
C MET A 147 -8.07 -1.45 10.98
N ALA A 148 -6.80 -1.06 10.93
CA ALA A 148 -6.34 0.08 10.13
C ALA A 148 -6.52 -0.19 8.63
N MET A 149 -6.01 -1.32 8.13
CA MET A 149 -6.15 -1.67 6.71
C MET A 149 -7.62 -1.80 6.30
N ALA A 150 -8.43 -2.44 7.14
CA ALA A 150 -9.88 -2.53 6.95
C ALA A 150 -10.55 -1.15 6.84
N HIS A 151 -10.13 -0.17 7.65
CA HIS A 151 -10.63 1.19 7.58
C HIS A 151 -10.34 1.84 6.22
N TYR A 152 -9.08 1.81 5.74
CA TYR A 152 -8.72 2.41 4.45
C TYR A 152 -9.39 1.72 3.26
N VAL A 153 -9.52 0.39 3.28
CA VAL A 153 -10.29 -0.33 2.26
C VAL A 153 -11.74 0.15 2.26
N LYS A 154 -12.37 0.25 3.43
CA LYS A 154 -13.75 0.70 3.57
C LYS A 154 -13.95 2.13 3.05
N GLU A 155 -12.99 3.03 3.25
CA GLU A 155 -13.06 4.40 2.71
C GLU A 155 -12.95 4.45 1.18
N LYS A 156 -12.27 3.48 0.57
CA LYS A 156 -12.10 3.37 -0.87
C LYS A 156 -13.29 2.72 -1.57
N MET A 157 -14.01 1.80 -0.91
CA MET A 157 -15.16 1.10 -1.50
C MET A 157 -16.21 2.04 -2.14
N PRO A 158 -16.73 3.09 -1.46
CA PRO A 158 -17.73 3.97 -2.08
C PRO A 158 -17.20 4.75 -3.29
N LYS A 159 -15.89 5.05 -3.32
CA LYS A 159 -15.26 5.79 -4.43
C LYS A 159 -15.18 4.94 -5.69
N ALA A 160 -14.83 3.66 -5.54
CA ALA A 160 -14.83 2.68 -6.62
C ALA A 160 -16.25 2.29 -7.08
N MET A 161 -17.26 2.50 -6.24
CA MET A 161 -18.68 2.25 -6.58
C MET A 161 -19.40 3.48 -7.14
N ALA A 162 -18.77 4.66 -7.15
CA ALA A 162 -19.41 5.92 -7.54
C ALA A 162 -19.74 5.96 -9.04
N GLU A 163 -20.77 6.76 -9.41
CA GLU A 163 -21.11 6.99 -10.80
C GLU A 163 -19.90 7.59 -11.57
N GLY A 164 -19.63 7.02 -12.76
CA GLY A 164 -18.47 7.38 -13.57
C GLY A 164 -17.20 6.60 -13.27
N PHE A 165 -17.21 5.67 -12.31
CA PHE A 165 -16.14 4.68 -12.17
C PHE A 165 -16.27 3.63 -13.27
N ALA A 166 -15.26 3.53 -14.14
CA ALA A 166 -15.21 2.49 -15.15
C ALA A 166 -15.02 1.15 -14.44
N ARG A 167 -16.09 0.33 -14.39
CA ARG A 167 -15.94 -1.05 -13.92
C ARG A 167 -15.19 -1.82 -15.00
N HIS A 168 -14.03 -2.31 -14.64
CA HIS A 168 -13.24 -3.19 -15.50
C HIS A 168 -13.61 -4.66 -15.22
N GLN A 169 -13.09 -5.57 -16.05
CA GLN A 169 -13.38 -7.00 -15.93
C GLN A 169 -12.89 -7.57 -14.60
N ALA A 170 -11.81 -6.99 -14.06
CA ALA A 170 -11.42 -7.12 -12.66
C ALA A 170 -11.02 -5.76 -12.09
N ASN A 171 -11.09 -5.60 -10.77
CA ASN A 171 -10.69 -4.40 -10.06
C ASN A 171 -9.79 -4.77 -8.89
N TRP A 172 -8.63 -4.12 -8.78
CA TRP A 172 -7.70 -4.31 -7.68
C TRP A 172 -7.63 -3.05 -6.82
N LEU A 173 -7.29 -3.25 -5.54
CA LEU A 173 -6.93 -2.17 -4.64
C LEU A 173 -5.51 -2.42 -4.09
N ILE A 174 -4.64 -1.43 -4.20
CA ILE A 174 -3.33 -1.42 -3.58
C ILE A 174 -3.36 -0.47 -2.38
N VAL A 175 -2.98 -0.96 -1.21
CA VAL A 175 -2.84 -0.21 0.03
C VAL A 175 -1.36 -0.15 0.38
N TYR A 176 -0.77 1.04 0.33
CA TYR A 176 0.58 1.28 0.83
C TYR A 176 0.54 1.41 2.35
N ASP A 177 1.11 0.45 3.06
CA ASP A 177 1.16 0.40 4.50
C ASP A 177 2.28 1.31 5.04
N ASN A 178 1.89 2.43 5.64
CA ASN A 178 2.75 3.31 6.42
C ASN A 178 2.17 3.47 7.84
N TRP A 179 1.44 2.46 8.34
CA TRP A 179 0.81 2.52 9.64
C TRP A 179 1.85 2.25 10.74
N PRO A 180 2.00 3.14 11.74
CA PRO A 180 3.09 3.05 12.71
C PRO A 180 2.79 1.96 13.74
N LEU A 181 3.43 0.80 13.57
CA LEU A 181 3.36 -0.31 14.51
C LEU A 181 4.76 -0.90 14.76
N PRO A 182 4.95 -1.59 15.90
CA PRO A 182 6.12 -2.45 16.06
C PRO A 182 6.09 -3.59 15.03
N ALA A 183 7.15 -4.40 14.99
CA ALA A 183 7.22 -5.53 14.07
C ALA A 183 5.98 -6.44 14.15
N ILE A 184 5.41 -6.75 12.98
CA ILE A 184 4.15 -7.48 12.82
C ILE A 184 4.42 -8.86 12.21
N ASP A 185 3.74 -9.89 12.71
CA ASP A 185 3.61 -11.15 11.99
C ASP A 185 2.51 -11.03 10.91
N TYR A 186 2.90 -10.82 9.66
CA TYR A 186 1.97 -10.65 8.54
C TYR A 186 1.06 -11.87 8.28
N THR A 187 1.49 -13.08 8.63
CA THR A 187 0.62 -14.27 8.48
C THR A 187 -0.55 -14.17 9.46
N LYS A 188 -0.24 -13.79 10.69
CA LYS A 188 -1.25 -13.58 11.74
C LYS A 188 -2.10 -12.34 11.48
N ALA A 189 -1.51 -11.24 11.06
CA ALA A 189 -2.22 -10.01 10.70
C ALA A 189 -3.19 -10.25 9.53
N ALA A 190 -2.78 -10.96 8.49
CA ALA A 190 -3.65 -11.34 7.38
C ALA A 190 -4.83 -12.22 7.84
N SER A 191 -4.62 -13.11 8.83
CA SER A 191 -5.69 -13.92 9.41
C SER A 191 -6.74 -13.10 10.16
N HIS A 192 -6.37 -11.93 10.71
CA HIS A 192 -7.30 -10.98 11.33
C HIS A 192 -7.97 -10.06 10.30
N LEU A 193 -7.25 -9.65 9.25
CA LEU A 193 -7.79 -8.76 8.22
C LEU A 193 -8.80 -9.44 7.29
N MET A 194 -8.55 -10.70 6.90
CA MET A 194 -9.39 -11.39 5.92
C MET A 194 -10.88 -11.50 6.32
N PRO A 195 -11.23 -11.87 7.57
CA PRO A 195 -12.62 -11.82 8.02
C PRO A 195 -13.25 -10.43 7.90
N LEU A 196 -12.51 -9.36 8.26
CA LEU A 196 -13.00 -7.99 8.16
C LEU A 196 -13.32 -7.59 6.72
N LEU A 197 -12.44 -7.93 5.76
CA LEU A 197 -12.63 -7.67 4.33
C LEU A 197 -13.84 -8.44 3.78
N THR A 198 -14.02 -9.68 4.23
CA THR A 198 -15.15 -10.52 3.83
C THR A 198 -16.47 -9.95 4.37
N ASP A 199 -16.52 -9.63 5.67
CA ASP A 199 -17.71 -9.15 6.37
C ASP A 199 -18.18 -7.80 5.82
N MET A 200 -17.26 -6.91 5.43
CA MET A 200 -17.62 -5.63 4.81
C MET A 200 -17.99 -5.76 3.33
N GLY A 201 -17.85 -6.94 2.72
CA GLY A 201 -18.14 -7.17 1.30
C GLY A 201 -17.12 -6.53 0.36
N ALA A 202 -15.86 -6.37 0.78
CA ALA A 202 -14.82 -5.72 -0.03
C ALA A 202 -14.61 -6.44 -1.38
N PHE A 203 -14.75 -7.77 -1.41
CA PHE A 203 -14.61 -8.58 -2.62
C PHE A 203 -15.78 -8.50 -3.60
N SER A 204 -16.85 -7.76 -3.27
CA SER A 204 -17.87 -7.37 -4.26
C SER A 204 -17.44 -6.14 -5.09
N VAL A 205 -16.39 -5.45 -4.66
CA VAL A 205 -15.85 -4.23 -5.28
C VAL A 205 -14.47 -4.49 -5.89
N PHE A 206 -13.61 -5.19 -5.16
CA PHE A 206 -12.25 -5.49 -5.57
C PHE A 206 -12.03 -7.00 -5.65
N ASP A 207 -11.68 -7.52 -6.82
CA ASP A 207 -11.34 -8.93 -7.04
C ASP A 207 -10.05 -9.33 -6.30
N ALA A 208 -9.14 -8.38 -6.09
CA ALA A 208 -7.96 -8.55 -5.27
C ALA A 208 -7.60 -7.28 -4.49
N ILE A 209 -7.06 -7.46 -3.29
CA ILE A 209 -6.53 -6.38 -2.46
C ILE A 209 -5.09 -6.72 -2.11
N PHE A 210 -4.18 -5.79 -2.35
CA PHE A 210 -2.76 -5.91 -2.03
C PHE A 210 -2.44 -4.90 -0.93
N VAL A 211 -1.91 -5.35 0.19
CA VAL A 211 -1.39 -4.48 1.24
C VAL A 211 0.11 -4.72 1.32
N HIS A 212 0.92 -3.69 1.11
CA HIS A 212 2.37 -3.85 1.20
C HIS A 212 3.04 -2.66 1.88
N ASP A 213 4.10 -2.95 2.63
CA ASP A 213 5.08 -1.97 3.10
C ASP A 213 6.29 -1.99 2.16
N ASP A 214 7.49 -1.74 2.68
CA ASP A 214 8.74 -1.80 1.91
C ASP A 214 9.41 -3.21 1.90
N SER A 215 8.81 -4.19 2.57
CA SER A 215 9.40 -5.51 2.83
C SER A 215 8.50 -6.71 2.49
N HIS A 216 7.19 -6.60 2.67
CA HIS A 216 6.22 -7.66 2.47
C HIS A 216 4.99 -7.16 1.70
N MET A 217 4.35 -8.08 0.97
CA MET A 217 3.05 -7.85 0.34
C MET A 217 2.07 -8.95 0.73
N CYS A 218 0.96 -8.58 1.35
CA CYS A 218 -0.18 -9.44 1.60
C CYS A 218 -1.19 -9.33 0.44
N GLU A 219 -1.54 -10.45 -0.17
CA GLU A 219 -2.56 -10.55 -1.21
C GLU A 219 -3.84 -11.18 -0.65
N PHE A 220 -4.98 -10.54 -0.92
CA PHE A 220 -6.32 -10.98 -0.54
C PHE A 220 -7.23 -11.10 -1.78
N GLY A 221 -8.12 -12.09 -1.79
CA GLY A 221 -8.99 -12.45 -2.91
C GLY A 221 -9.38 -13.94 -2.89
N GLY A 222 -8.64 -14.73 -2.09
CA GLY A 222 -8.91 -16.11 -1.69
C GLY A 222 -8.21 -16.36 -0.36
N THR A 223 -7.61 -17.53 -0.12
CA THR A 223 -6.75 -17.68 1.06
C THR A 223 -5.62 -16.64 1.02
N PRO A 224 -5.37 -15.85 2.09
CA PRO A 224 -4.33 -14.82 2.07
C PRO A 224 -2.95 -15.39 1.77
N ILE A 225 -2.19 -14.69 0.94
CA ILE A 225 -0.81 -15.05 0.58
C ILE A 225 0.10 -13.91 1.02
N VAL A 226 1.18 -14.24 1.72
CA VAL A 226 2.22 -13.28 2.12
C VAL A 226 3.45 -13.51 1.25
N HIS A 227 3.84 -12.47 0.52
CA HIS A 227 5.01 -12.45 -0.35
C HIS A 227 6.11 -11.60 0.29
N ALA A 228 7.37 -11.97 0.08
CA ALA A 228 8.46 -11.01 0.24
C ALA A 228 8.38 -10.00 -0.90
N LEU A 229 8.48 -8.70 -0.60
CA LEU A 229 8.37 -7.66 -1.60
C LEU A 229 9.57 -7.68 -2.55
N VAL A 230 9.30 -7.77 -3.84
CA VAL A 230 10.33 -7.74 -4.87
C VAL A 230 10.57 -6.31 -5.31
N LYS A 231 11.80 -5.83 -5.11
CA LYS A 231 12.22 -4.53 -5.62
C LYS A 231 12.40 -4.57 -7.14
N PRO A 232 11.77 -3.65 -7.90
CA PRO A 232 12.01 -3.50 -9.33
C PRO A 232 13.51 -3.36 -9.61
N SER A 233 14.10 -4.38 -10.24
CA SER A 233 15.51 -4.38 -10.56
C SER A 233 15.79 -5.26 -11.78
N ILE A 234 16.84 -4.92 -12.53
CA ILE A 234 17.26 -5.68 -13.72
C ILE A 234 17.78 -7.09 -13.33
N ASN A 235 18.22 -7.26 -12.07
CA ASN A 235 18.92 -8.45 -11.59
C ASN A 235 18.08 -9.37 -10.69
N ALA A 236 16.75 -9.23 -10.63
CA ALA A 236 15.89 -10.11 -9.82
C ALA A 236 15.80 -11.52 -10.42
N GLN A 237 16.89 -12.28 -10.31
CA GLN A 237 16.88 -13.74 -10.28
C GLN A 237 16.99 -14.17 -8.82
N SER A 238 16.31 -15.28 -8.48
CA SER A 238 16.32 -15.99 -7.20
C SER A 238 15.61 -15.35 -5.99
N ALA A 239 14.28 -15.36 -5.98
CA ALA A 239 13.49 -15.44 -4.74
C ALA A 239 12.50 -16.61 -4.75
N GLY A 240 12.78 -17.64 -5.56
CA GLY A 240 11.98 -18.86 -5.62
C GLY A 240 12.90 -20.07 -5.72
N LEU A 241 13.48 -20.47 -4.59
CA LEU A 241 14.01 -21.82 -4.27
C LEU A 241 14.82 -21.75 -2.97
N THR A 242 14.14 -21.74 -1.83
CA THR A 242 14.70 -22.31 -0.59
C THR A 242 13.92 -23.56 -0.26
N HIS A 243 14.25 -24.64 -0.98
CA HIS A 243 14.17 -25.99 -0.45
C HIS A 243 15.55 -26.34 0.14
N ARG A 244 15.63 -26.39 1.47
CA ARG A 244 16.10 -27.54 2.27
C ARG A 244 16.11 -27.18 3.74
#